data_AF-A0A8B6HJV7-F1
#
_entry.id   AF-A0A8B6HJV7-F1
#
_cell.length_a   1.000
_cell.length_b   1.000
_cell.length_c   1.000
_cell.angle_alpha   90.00
_cell.angle_beta   90.00
_cell.angle_gamma   90.00
#
_symmetry.space_group_name_H-M   'P 1'
#
loop_
_entity.id
_entity.type
_entity.pdbx_description
1 polymer ?
#
loop_
_entity_poly.entity_id
_entity_poly.type
_entity_poly.pdbx_seq_one_letter_code
_entity_poly.pdbx_strand_id
1 'polypeptide(L)'
;MEIQYVYTKKRSEFGRQCNFSDRPAELHVDIAPNPSIAQEYIERNPVDIGIQCVQEMSEHEINTERFETGSRGINHTEGGWPKDVNPAEVEQVSRYRKKVEKDEMYINTIQQLGSIMESRIKQNNAIDIYEEYFEDIEGDLVDETPSAKTINVFRDPNEIKRTATHMSWFPDGPKKLAVAYCNLEFQGSTPDTSMESYIWDVENPNKPEMVLKPVSPLVCLEYNPKDSHILLGGCYNGQIAYWDTRKGSQPVEISPIEQSHRDPAYKTIWIQSKTGTECFSASSDGQVLWWDIRKMGEPTEKLYLDPTKKQDPTKAMGAMSLEYEPTMPTKFMVGCEQGTIMSCNRKAKTPAEKIVAQYNGHLGPVYSLQRNPFFPKNFLSVGDWKARIWSEDIRESSIMWTKQYQSYLTDGCWSPVRPSVFFITKMDGTLDVWDIIFKQNDPTLSLQVCDEPLHSIRVQEQGRLVSCGSHSGTTTLLELSDSLYSLQRNEKNLVTAMFERETRREKILDARHREMKLKERSKSSADKDKDEGENKGEGEEFNEEDLYTKAEKEFYKIIEEEKKLHERRQATKDDMDKGDKGKQSPIQEEEGEEKANGQPTNGSGGSQKYEGYP
;
A
#
# COMPACT_ATOMS: atom_id res chain seq x y z
N MET A 1 34.74 44.51 -96.59
CA MET A 1 34.11 43.81 -97.73
C MET A 1 34.12 42.35 -97.35
N GLU A 2 33.08 41.87 -96.68
CA GLU A 2 32.96 40.45 -96.36
C GLU A 2 31.59 39.95 -96.74
N ILE A 3 31.65 38.80 -97.38
CA ILE A 3 30.68 38.23 -98.29
C ILE A 3 29.55 37.65 -97.44
N GLN A 4 28.35 38.24 -97.52
CA GLN A 4 27.16 37.64 -96.91
C GLN A 4 26.37 36.88 -97.98
N TYR A 5 26.45 35.55 -97.91
CA TYR A 5 25.62 34.64 -98.69
C TYR A 5 24.17 34.73 -98.21
N VAL A 6 23.28 35.12 -99.13
CA VAL A 6 21.83 35.09 -98.91
C VAL A 6 21.27 33.83 -99.59
N TYR A 7 20.78 32.88 -98.79
CA TYR A 7 20.11 31.67 -99.30
C TYR A 7 18.67 31.99 -99.69
N THR A 8 18.31 31.74 -100.96
CA THR A 8 16.96 31.90 -101.51
C THR A 8 16.45 30.56 -102.04
N LYS A 9 15.16 30.23 -101.76
CA LYS A 9 14.54 28.92 -102.04
C LYS A 9 13.37 29.09 -103.01
N LYS A 10 13.18 28.17 -103.97
CA LYS A 10 12.09 28.26 -104.95
C LYS A 10 10.73 27.89 -104.33
N ARG A 11 9.68 28.65 -104.66
CA ARG A 11 8.32 28.50 -104.07
C ARG A 11 7.70 27.11 -104.28
N SER A 12 8.01 26.42 -105.37
CA SER A 12 7.56 25.03 -105.62
C SER A 12 8.13 24.00 -104.62
N GLU A 13 9.17 24.37 -103.88
CA GLU A 13 9.85 23.54 -102.87
C GLU A 13 9.46 23.93 -101.44
N PHE A 14 8.54 24.89 -101.29
CA PHE A 14 7.90 25.20 -100.02
C PHE A 14 6.81 24.15 -99.75
N GLY A 15 6.83 23.54 -98.57
CA GLY A 15 5.92 22.46 -98.21
C GLY A 15 6.42 21.04 -98.53
N ARG A 16 7.66 20.89 -99.03
CA ARG A 16 8.32 19.56 -99.11
C ARG A 16 8.65 19.10 -97.68
N GLN A 17 8.27 17.88 -97.32
CA GLN A 17 8.52 17.31 -96.00
C GLN A 17 10.03 17.25 -95.75
N CYS A 18 10.52 17.93 -94.70
CA CYS A 18 11.93 17.90 -94.33
C CYS A 18 12.30 16.48 -93.84
N ASN A 19 13.17 15.80 -94.58
CA ASN A 19 13.76 14.54 -94.12
C ASN A 19 14.87 14.86 -93.11
N PHE A 20 14.51 14.95 -91.84
CA PHE A 20 15.49 14.94 -90.77
C PHE A 20 16.02 13.51 -90.61
N SER A 21 17.32 13.34 -90.74
CA SER A 21 18.04 12.11 -90.42
C SER A 21 19.09 12.44 -89.37
N ASP A 22 19.19 11.62 -88.33
CA ASP A 22 20.23 11.78 -87.31
C ASP A 22 21.61 11.70 -87.98
N ARG A 23 22.33 12.83 -87.97
CA ARG A 23 23.76 12.86 -88.27
C ARG A 23 24.52 12.85 -86.96
N PRO A 24 25.46 11.91 -86.75
CA PRO A 24 26.25 11.87 -85.53
C PRO A 24 27.07 13.16 -85.38
N ALA A 25 27.20 13.64 -84.15
CA ALA A 25 27.95 14.85 -83.82
C ALA A 25 29.45 14.66 -84.10
N GLU A 26 30.04 15.54 -84.94
CA GLU A 26 31.48 15.58 -85.17
C GLU A 26 32.14 16.59 -84.23
N LEU A 27 32.97 16.07 -83.32
CA LEU A 27 33.86 16.85 -82.46
C LEU A 27 35.05 17.31 -83.31
N HIS A 28 35.05 18.57 -83.76
CA HIS A 28 36.06 19.03 -84.71
C HIS A 28 37.45 19.25 -84.10
N VAL A 29 37.57 19.57 -82.81
CA VAL A 29 38.84 19.62 -82.06
C VAL A 29 38.56 19.40 -80.57
N ASP A 30 39.42 18.62 -79.91
CA ASP A 30 39.41 18.38 -78.46
C ASP A 30 40.83 18.61 -77.90
N ILE A 31 40.96 19.33 -76.78
CA ILE A 31 42.25 19.67 -76.17
C ILE A 31 42.18 19.34 -74.68
N ALA A 32 42.97 18.35 -74.26
CA ALA A 32 43.09 17.95 -72.87
C ALA A 32 44.07 18.85 -72.09
N PRO A 33 43.79 19.21 -70.82
CA PRO A 33 44.63 20.11 -70.04
C PRO A 33 45.96 19.47 -69.61
N ASN A 34 47.04 20.25 -69.70
CA ASN A 34 48.41 19.82 -69.40
C ASN A 34 48.72 19.94 -67.88
N PRO A 35 49.13 18.85 -67.21
CA PRO A 35 49.19 18.76 -65.74
C PRO A 35 50.19 19.69 -65.05
N SER A 36 51.21 20.20 -65.73
CA SER A 36 52.18 21.13 -65.13
C SER A 36 51.54 22.47 -64.74
N ILE A 37 50.54 22.93 -65.50
CA ILE A 37 49.87 24.23 -65.33
C ILE A 37 48.78 24.17 -64.26
N ALA A 38 48.25 22.98 -63.97
CA ALA A 38 47.24 22.76 -62.93
C ALA A 38 47.77 22.94 -61.48
N GLN A 39 49.08 22.91 -61.27
CA GLN A 39 49.69 23.10 -59.93
C GLN A 39 49.93 24.57 -59.57
N GLU A 40 50.09 25.45 -60.58
CA GLU A 40 50.20 26.91 -60.42
C GLU A 40 48.84 27.61 -60.60
N TYR A 41 47.76 26.83 -60.66
CA TYR A 41 46.39 27.31 -60.53
C TYR A 41 46.23 27.95 -59.15
N ILE A 42 46.43 29.25 -59.10
CA ILE A 42 46.06 30.10 -57.99
C ILE A 42 44.80 30.82 -58.44
N GLU A 43 43.69 30.42 -57.85
CA GLU A 43 42.41 31.07 -58.08
C GLU A 43 42.44 32.47 -57.46
N ARG A 44 42.89 33.47 -58.21
CA ARG A 44 42.65 34.87 -57.86
C ARG A 44 42.19 35.68 -59.05
N ASN A 45 40.87 35.72 -59.14
CA ASN A 45 39.99 36.75 -59.72
C ASN A 45 40.70 37.82 -60.55
N PRO A 46 41.27 37.47 -61.71
CA PRO A 46 42.04 38.41 -62.50
C PRO A 46 41.11 39.50 -63.02
N VAL A 47 41.46 40.73 -62.65
CA VAL A 47 40.97 41.92 -63.32
C VAL A 47 42.03 42.31 -64.34
N ASP A 48 41.72 42.05 -65.60
CA ASP A 48 42.38 42.66 -66.76
C ASP A 48 41.82 44.06 -67.00
N ILE A 49 42.66 44.98 -67.46
CA ILE A 49 42.22 46.18 -68.17
C ILE A 49 42.98 46.30 -69.49
N GLY A 50 42.21 46.38 -70.56
CA GLY A 50 42.66 46.56 -71.93
C GLY A 50 42.37 47.96 -72.49
N ILE A 51 43.17 48.31 -73.50
CA ILE A 51 43.34 49.59 -74.17
C ILE A 51 42.32 49.74 -75.33
N GLN A 52 41.75 50.93 -75.54
CA GLN A 52 40.65 51.18 -76.49
C GLN A 52 41.08 52.02 -77.71
N CYS A 53 40.69 51.56 -78.91
CA CYS A 53 41.00 52.14 -80.23
C CYS A 53 39.70 52.46 -81.01
N VAL A 54 38.91 53.40 -80.49
CA VAL A 54 37.67 53.93 -81.09
C VAL A 54 37.63 55.45 -80.90
N GLN A 55 37.03 56.18 -81.86
CA GLN A 55 36.86 57.63 -81.85
C GLN A 55 35.99 58.09 -80.66
N GLU A 56 36.42 59.13 -79.93
CA GLU A 56 35.67 59.70 -78.80
C GLU A 56 34.29 60.18 -79.26
N MET A 57 33.24 59.56 -78.70
CA MET A 57 31.85 59.92 -78.89
C MET A 57 31.26 60.29 -77.53
N SER A 58 30.44 61.33 -77.47
CA SER A 58 29.61 61.64 -76.31
C SER A 58 28.18 61.23 -76.61
N GLU A 59 27.65 60.29 -75.86
CA GLU A 59 26.23 59.96 -75.88
C GLU A 59 25.57 60.52 -74.61
N HIS A 60 24.33 60.99 -74.73
CA HIS A 60 23.52 61.42 -73.61
C HIS A 60 22.45 60.36 -73.39
N GLU A 61 22.42 59.77 -72.20
CA GLU A 61 21.36 58.85 -71.81
C GLU A 61 20.18 59.65 -71.26
N ILE A 62 19.01 59.52 -71.90
CA ILE A 62 17.73 59.85 -71.27
C ILE A 62 17.05 58.52 -70.99
N ASN A 63 16.84 58.22 -69.72
CA ASN A 63 16.02 57.11 -69.29
C ASN A 63 14.76 57.68 -68.66
N THR A 64 13.60 57.52 -69.30
CA THR A 64 12.31 57.76 -68.64
C THR A 64 12.03 56.60 -67.71
N GLU A 65 11.73 56.88 -66.44
CA GLU A 65 11.32 55.86 -65.48
C GLU A 65 10.13 55.06 -66.01
N ARG A 66 10.25 53.72 -65.95
CA ARG A 66 9.21 52.81 -66.44
C ARG A 66 8.01 52.90 -65.49
N PHE A 67 6.92 53.52 -65.93
CA PHE A 67 5.69 53.62 -65.15
C PHE A 67 5.04 52.23 -64.97
N GLU A 68 5.00 51.74 -63.74
CA GLU A 68 4.37 50.46 -63.40
C GLU A 68 2.84 50.63 -63.35
N THR A 69 2.13 50.18 -64.38
CA THR A 69 0.66 50.08 -64.35
C THR A 69 0.22 48.69 -63.88
N GLY A 70 -0.47 48.62 -62.74
CA GLY A 70 -1.19 47.42 -62.31
C GLY A 70 -2.68 47.54 -62.62
N SER A 71 -3.24 46.61 -63.41
CA SER A 71 -4.69 46.52 -63.63
C SER A 71 -5.34 45.83 -62.43
N ARG A 72 -6.19 46.55 -61.70
CA ARG A 72 -6.98 46.02 -60.58
C ARG A 72 -8.46 46.05 -60.95
N GLY A 73 -9.05 44.87 -61.13
CA GLY A 73 -10.49 44.70 -61.19
C GLY A 73 -11.07 44.54 -59.78
N ILE A 74 -12.24 45.13 -59.52
CA ILE A 74 -12.99 44.94 -58.29
C ILE A 74 -14.13 43.95 -58.59
N ASN A 75 -14.12 42.79 -57.93
CA ASN A 75 -15.26 41.88 -57.92
C ASN A 75 -16.13 42.21 -56.69
N HIS A 76 -17.36 42.67 -56.93
CA HIS A 76 -18.36 42.81 -55.86
C HIS A 76 -19.19 41.52 -55.82
N THR A 77 -19.03 40.71 -54.77
CA THR A 77 -19.85 39.53 -54.50
C THR A 77 -20.81 39.82 -53.36
N GLU A 78 -21.95 40.44 -53.65
CA GLU A 78 -23.05 40.52 -52.70
C GLU A 78 -24.36 39.99 -53.33
N GLY A 79 -24.85 38.88 -52.77
CA GLY A 79 -26.25 38.46 -52.79
C GLY A 79 -26.85 37.99 -54.11
N GLY A 80 -27.38 36.76 -54.12
CA GLY A 80 -28.17 36.17 -55.22
C GLY A 80 -29.58 36.74 -55.38
N TRP A 81 -29.73 38.05 -55.18
CA TRP A 81 -30.99 38.75 -55.46
C TRP A 81 -31.23 38.81 -56.97
N PRO A 82 -32.50 38.76 -57.43
CA PRO A 82 -32.80 39.00 -58.83
C PRO A 82 -32.27 40.35 -59.29
N LYS A 83 -31.89 40.46 -60.57
CA LYS A 83 -31.22 41.65 -61.15
C LYS A 83 -31.95 42.99 -60.93
N ASP A 84 -33.27 42.93 -60.69
CA ASP A 84 -34.14 44.10 -60.54
C ASP A 84 -34.35 44.54 -59.09
N VAL A 85 -33.76 43.85 -58.11
CA VAL A 85 -33.92 44.15 -56.67
C VAL A 85 -32.58 44.59 -56.11
N ASN A 86 -32.49 45.86 -55.69
CA ASN A 86 -31.28 46.36 -55.04
C ASN A 86 -31.25 45.94 -53.56
N PRO A 87 -30.25 45.15 -53.11
CA PRO A 87 -30.15 44.69 -51.73
C PRO A 87 -29.90 45.82 -50.72
N ALA A 88 -29.28 46.93 -51.17
CA ALA A 88 -29.00 48.09 -50.34
C ALA A 88 -30.28 48.88 -50.00
N GLU A 89 -31.36 48.69 -50.75
CA GLU A 89 -32.62 49.37 -50.52
C GLU A 89 -33.61 48.45 -49.79
N VAL A 90 -33.73 48.65 -48.47
CA VAL A 90 -34.53 47.81 -47.56
C VAL A 90 -36.00 47.71 -47.99
N GLU A 91 -36.56 48.77 -48.58
CA GLU A 91 -37.93 48.75 -49.10
C GLU A 91 -38.10 47.79 -50.28
N GLN A 92 -37.14 47.75 -51.21
CA GLN A 92 -37.22 46.85 -52.37
C GLN A 92 -37.11 45.39 -51.95
N VAL A 93 -36.18 45.08 -51.04
CA VAL A 93 -36.03 43.74 -50.46
C VAL A 93 -37.30 43.31 -49.72
N SER A 94 -37.88 44.19 -48.91
CA SER A 94 -39.12 43.91 -48.16
C SER A 94 -40.31 43.70 -49.11
N ARG A 95 -40.45 44.53 -50.16
CA ARG A 95 -41.50 44.37 -51.18
C ARG A 95 -41.35 43.06 -51.95
N TYR A 96 -40.13 42.69 -52.33
CA TYR A 96 -39.86 41.43 -53.02
C TYR A 96 -40.19 40.22 -52.14
N ARG A 97 -39.74 40.20 -50.87
CA ARG A 97 -40.09 39.15 -49.90
C ARG A 97 -41.61 39.04 -49.71
N LYS A 98 -42.30 40.16 -49.49
CA LYS A 98 -43.76 40.19 -49.36
C LYS A 98 -44.48 39.72 -50.62
N LYS A 99 -43.92 39.95 -51.81
CA LYS A 99 -44.47 39.45 -53.07
C LYS A 99 -44.35 37.92 -53.16
N VAL A 100 -43.21 37.36 -52.79
CA VAL A 100 -42.97 35.91 -52.76
C VAL A 100 -43.79 35.23 -51.64
N GLU A 101 -43.87 35.84 -50.46
CA GLU A 101 -44.63 35.32 -49.32
C GLU A 101 -46.15 35.28 -49.56
N LYS A 102 -46.66 36.15 -50.44
CA LYS A 102 -48.06 36.17 -50.86
C LYS A 102 -48.39 35.18 -51.96
N ASP A 103 -47.39 34.54 -52.56
CA ASP A 103 -47.62 33.53 -53.59
C ASP A 103 -48.29 32.30 -52.94
N GLU A 104 -49.42 31.87 -53.50
CA GLU A 104 -50.17 30.71 -52.99
C GLU A 104 -49.31 29.44 -53.07
N MET A 105 -48.44 29.33 -54.07
CA MET A 105 -47.53 28.20 -54.21
C MET A 105 -46.49 28.16 -53.08
N TYR A 106 -46.01 29.33 -52.63
CA TYR A 106 -45.10 29.44 -51.49
C TYR A 106 -45.77 29.03 -50.18
N ILE A 107 -47.00 29.50 -49.93
CA ILE A 107 -47.74 29.16 -48.71
C ILE A 107 -48.04 27.65 -48.67
N ASN A 108 -48.51 27.09 -49.77
CA ASN A 108 -48.84 25.66 -49.86
C ASN A 108 -47.60 24.77 -49.68
N THR A 109 -46.47 25.13 -50.29
CA THR A 109 -45.21 24.37 -50.15
C THR A 109 -44.65 24.46 -48.73
N ILE A 110 -44.73 25.61 -48.07
CA ILE A 110 -44.32 25.75 -46.66
C ILE A 110 -45.22 24.93 -45.74
N GLN A 111 -46.53 24.94 -45.93
CA GLN A 111 -47.43 24.13 -45.11
C GLN A 111 -47.16 22.63 -45.28
N GLN A 112 -46.92 22.18 -46.52
CA GLN A 112 -46.54 20.80 -46.81
C GLN A 112 -45.21 20.43 -46.15
N LEU A 113 -44.15 21.22 -46.36
CA LEU A 113 -42.84 20.96 -45.76
C LEU A 113 -42.87 21.06 -44.23
N GLY A 114 -43.66 21.98 -43.69
CA GLY A 114 -43.92 22.12 -42.25
C GLY A 114 -44.51 20.86 -41.66
N SER A 115 -45.52 20.26 -42.31
CA SER A 115 -46.12 19.00 -41.85
C SER A 115 -45.12 17.82 -41.86
N ILE A 116 -44.24 17.76 -42.87
CA ILE A 116 -43.19 16.75 -42.96
C ILE A 116 -42.14 16.95 -41.86
N MET A 117 -41.72 18.20 -41.64
CA MET A 117 -40.73 18.57 -40.62
C MET A 117 -41.27 18.31 -39.21
N GLU A 118 -42.53 18.66 -38.94
CA GLU A 118 -43.19 18.41 -37.66
C GLU A 118 -43.22 16.91 -37.34
N SER A 119 -43.48 16.05 -38.33
CA SER A 119 -43.41 14.60 -38.16
C SER A 119 -41.99 14.14 -37.77
N ARG A 120 -40.94 14.69 -38.38
CA ARG A 120 -39.54 14.34 -38.05
C ARG A 120 -39.12 14.83 -36.67
N ILE A 121 -39.55 16.03 -36.28
CA ILE A 121 -39.27 16.56 -34.93
C ILE A 121 -39.95 15.69 -33.87
N LYS A 122 -41.22 15.34 -34.07
CA LYS A 122 -41.94 14.44 -33.15
C LYS A 122 -41.29 13.06 -33.05
N GLN A 123 -40.73 12.56 -34.16
CA GLN A 123 -40.00 11.28 -34.18
C GLN A 123 -38.70 11.35 -33.37
N ASN A 124 -37.90 12.41 -33.54
CA ASN A 124 -36.66 12.60 -32.77
C ASN A 124 -36.93 12.81 -31.27
N ASN A 125 -38.04 13.46 -30.92
CA ASN A 125 -38.43 13.65 -29.52
C ASN A 125 -39.09 12.40 -28.88
N ALA A 126 -39.50 11.41 -29.69
CA ALA A 126 -40.16 10.22 -29.15
C ALA A 126 -39.17 9.30 -28.44
N ILE A 127 -37.97 9.14 -29.00
CA ILE A 127 -36.87 8.35 -28.44
C ILE A 127 -35.57 9.04 -28.88
N ASP A 128 -34.72 9.36 -27.91
CA ASP A 128 -33.36 9.82 -28.21
C ASP A 128 -32.50 8.61 -28.60
N ILE A 129 -32.31 8.43 -29.90
CA ILE A 129 -31.48 7.36 -30.47
C ILE A 129 -29.98 7.56 -30.24
N TYR A 130 -29.57 8.72 -29.71
CA TYR A 130 -28.17 9.05 -29.44
C TYR A 130 -27.81 8.99 -27.96
N GLU A 131 -28.75 8.63 -27.08
CA GLU A 131 -28.48 8.40 -25.65
C GLU A 131 -27.70 7.08 -25.49
N GLU A 132 -26.42 7.17 -25.09
CA GLU A 132 -25.65 6.00 -24.67
C GLU A 132 -26.02 5.62 -23.24
N TYR A 133 -26.71 4.49 -23.08
CA TYR A 133 -27.05 3.96 -21.77
C TYR A 133 -25.77 3.55 -21.02
N PHE A 134 -25.70 3.94 -19.75
CA PHE A 134 -24.67 3.53 -18.78
C PHE A 134 -23.28 4.19 -18.90
N GLU A 135 -23.14 5.36 -19.52
CA GLU A 135 -21.86 6.13 -19.49
C GLU A 135 -21.33 6.35 -18.06
N ASP A 136 -22.21 6.53 -17.08
CA ASP A 136 -21.85 6.80 -15.68
C ASP A 136 -21.69 5.54 -14.80
N ILE A 137 -21.91 4.34 -15.34
CA ILE A 137 -21.71 3.11 -14.56
C ILE A 137 -20.24 2.70 -14.65
N GLU A 138 -19.44 3.19 -13.70
CA GLU A 138 -18.15 2.58 -13.36
C GLU A 138 -18.41 1.20 -12.71
N GLY A 139 -18.63 0.19 -13.55
CA GLY A 139 -18.99 -1.15 -13.14
C GLY A 139 -17.89 -2.15 -13.42
N ASP A 140 -17.02 -2.35 -12.43
CA ASP A 140 -16.42 -3.67 -12.18
C ASP A 140 -16.59 -3.96 -10.68
N LEU A 141 -17.82 -4.25 -10.27
CA LEU A 141 -18.08 -4.98 -9.02
C LEU A 141 -17.70 -6.45 -9.28
N VAL A 142 -16.42 -6.70 -9.53
CA VAL A 142 -15.90 -8.05 -9.48
C VAL A 142 -15.77 -8.37 -8.01
N ASP A 143 -16.73 -9.15 -7.49
CA ASP A 143 -16.67 -9.73 -6.16
C ASP A 143 -15.61 -10.85 -6.17
N GLU A 144 -14.34 -10.47 -6.38
CA GLU A 144 -13.23 -11.40 -6.30
C GLU A 144 -13.09 -11.83 -4.85
N THR A 145 -13.36 -13.10 -4.59
CA THR A 145 -13.05 -13.72 -3.31
C THR A 145 -11.58 -13.46 -2.97
N PRO A 146 -11.26 -12.92 -1.78
CA PRO A 146 -9.89 -12.64 -1.39
C PRO A 146 -9.02 -13.88 -1.56
N SER A 147 -7.92 -13.75 -2.29
CA SER A 147 -6.98 -14.85 -2.53
C SER A 147 -5.54 -14.34 -2.49
N ALA A 148 -4.59 -15.25 -2.26
CA ALA A 148 -3.19 -14.96 -2.49
C ALA A 148 -2.53 -16.13 -3.22
N LYS A 149 -1.55 -15.81 -4.07
CA LYS A 149 -0.85 -16.76 -4.91
C LYS A 149 0.64 -16.75 -4.59
N THR A 150 1.24 -17.91 -4.44
CA THR A 150 2.71 -18.01 -4.32
C THR A 150 3.36 -17.72 -5.66
N ILE A 151 4.17 -16.66 -5.73
CA ILE A 151 4.97 -16.33 -6.92
C ILE A 151 6.30 -17.08 -6.87
N ASN A 152 7.09 -16.81 -5.82
CA ASN A 152 8.46 -17.28 -5.71
C ASN A 152 8.75 -17.80 -4.31
N VAL A 153 9.76 -18.66 -4.23
CA VAL A 153 10.21 -19.26 -2.97
C VAL A 153 11.72 -19.17 -2.93
N PHE A 154 12.25 -18.34 -2.05
CA PHE A 154 13.68 -18.22 -1.80
C PHE A 154 14.07 -19.24 -0.74
N ARG A 155 15.09 -20.06 -1.02
CA ARG A 155 15.52 -21.11 -0.10
C ARG A 155 16.96 -20.86 0.31
N ASP A 156 17.23 -20.94 1.61
CA ASP A 156 18.61 -20.91 2.09
C ASP A 156 19.46 -21.95 1.32
N PRO A 157 20.52 -21.50 0.60
CA PRO A 157 21.39 -22.39 -0.17
C PRO A 157 22.16 -23.39 0.69
N ASN A 158 22.26 -23.15 2.01
CA ASN A 158 22.97 -24.02 2.92
C ASN A 158 22.21 -25.34 3.17
N GLU A 159 22.97 -26.41 3.38
CA GLU A 159 22.44 -27.73 3.72
C GLU A 159 21.77 -27.72 5.10
N ILE A 160 22.47 -27.14 6.09
CA ILE A 160 21.94 -26.92 7.43
C ILE A 160 20.90 -25.80 7.36
N LYS A 161 19.66 -26.14 7.68
CA LYS A 161 18.54 -25.20 7.67
C LYS A 161 18.61 -24.26 8.86
N ARG A 162 18.35 -22.98 8.60
CA ARG A 162 18.40 -21.87 9.55
C ARG A 162 17.13 -21.07 9.39
N THR A 163 16.60 -20.51 10.47
CA THR A 163 15.31 -19.82 10.41
C THR A 163 15.45 -18.47 9.70
N ALA A 164 14.47 -18.12 8.88
CA ALA A 164 14.38 -16.79 8.27
C ALA A 164 13.78 -15.81 9.30
N THR A 165 14.63 -15.28 10.17
CA THR A 165 14.22 -14.53 11.37
C THR A 165 13.66 -13.15 11.05
N HIS A 166 14.14 -12.49 10.01
CA HIS A 166 13.70 -11.16 9.63
C HIS A 166 13.94 -10.90 8.15
N MET A 167 13.13 -10.00 7.58
CA MET A 167 13.21 -9.60 6.18
C MET A 167 13.08 -8.08 6.09
N SER A 168 13.69 -7.49 5.07
CA SER A 168 13.51 -6.07 4.74
C SER A 168 13.45 -5.89 3.23
N TRP A 169 12.43 -5.17 2.77
CA TRP A 169 12.21 -4.87 1.36
C TRP A 169 13.14 -3.76 0.89
N PHE A 170 13.58 -3.85 -0.36
CA PHE A 170 14.31 -2.76 -0.99
C PHE A 170 13.42 -1.50 -1.10
N PRO A 171 13.86 -0.32 -0.64
CA PRO A 171 13.01 0.88 -0.60
C PRO A 171 12.62 1.40 -1.99
N ASP A 172 13.49 1.26 -2.99
CA ASP A 172 13.26 1.76 -4.36
C ASP A 172 12.63 0.68 -5.27
N GLY A 173 11.54 0.07 -4.77
CA GLY A 173 10.70 -0.89 -5.49
C GLY A 173 10.91 -2.38 -5.16
N PRO A 174 10.03 -3.26 -5.67
CA PRO A 174 9.99 -4.70 -5.32
C PRO A 174 11.04 -5.55 -6.04
N LYS A 175 12.25 -5.04 -6.19
CA LYS A 175 13.31 -5.76 -6.94
C LYS A 175 14.07 -6.72 -6.05
N LYS A 176 14.31 -6.34 -4.80
CA LYS A 176 15.19 -7.09 -3.90
C LYS A 176 14.57 -7.27 -2.52
N LEU A 177 14.89 -8.40 -1.91
CA LEU A 177 14.50 -8.74 -0.56
C LEU A 177 15.74 -9.18 0.21
N ALA A 178 16.09 -8.45 1.26
CA ALA A 178 17.13 -8.91 2.18
C ALA A 178 16.50 -9.84 3.22
N VAL A 179 17.14 -10.97 3.49
CA VAL A 179 16.67 -11.97 4.46
C VAL A 179 17.79 -12.32 5.43
N ALA A 180 17.49 -12.17 6.73
CA ALA A 180 18.35 -12.57 7.83
C ALA A 180 18.10 -14.04 8.15
N TYR A 181 19.18 -14.82 8.25
CA TYR A 181 19.13 -16.23 8.63
C TYR A 181 19.90 -16.46 9.91
N CYS A 182 19.23 -17.01 10.92
CA CYS A 182 19.83 -17.32 12.21
C CYS A 182 19.14 -18.53 12.83
N ASN A 183 19.84 -19.31 13.64
CA ASN A 183 19.20 -20.28 14.52
C ASN A 183 19.12 -19.68 15.94
N LEU A 184 17.90 -19.37 16.39
CA LEU A 184 17.65 -18.82 17.72
C LEU A 184 17.39 -19.91 18.78
N GLU A 185 17.32 -21.17 18.38
CA GLU A 185 17.11 -22.27 19.31
C GLU A 185 18.36 -22.47 20.18
N PHE A 186 18.16 -22.49 21.50
CA PHE A 186 19.23 -22.71 22.44
C PHE A 186 19.91 -24.06 22.16
N GLN A 187 21.23 -24.04 21.97
CA GLN A 187 22.06 -25.20 21.59
C GLN A 187 21.74 -25.84 20.22
N GLY A 188 20.89 -25.22 19.40
CA GLY A 188 20.58 -25.70 18.05
C GLY A 188 21.67 -25.40 17.00
N SER A 189 22.59 -24.48 17.30
CA SER A 189 23.67 -24.10 16.39
C SER A 189 24.84 -25.08 16.49
N THR A 190 25.28 -25.59 15.33
CA THR A 190 26.49 -26.40 15.19
C THR A 190 27.66 -25.54 14.70
N PRO A 191 28.92 -25.93 14.90
CA PRO A 191 30.08 -25.19 14.37
C PRO A 191 30.06 -25.03 12.84
N ASP A 192 29.41 -25.96 12.13
CA ASP A 192 29.27 -25.94 10.67
C ASP A 192 28.12 -25.05 10.17
N THR A 193 27.32 -24.49 11.09
CA THR A 193 26.21 -23.59 10.75
C THR A 193 26.75 -22.30 10.16
N SER A 194 26.40 -22.01 8.90
CA SER A 194 26.80 -20.78 8.22
C SER A 194 26.29 -19.54 8.96
N MET A 195 27.08 -18.46 8.93
CA MET A 195 26.72 -17.15 9.47
C MET A 195 26.17 -16.21 8.39
N GLU A 196 26.19 -16.64 7.13
CA GLU A 196 25.90 -15.77 5.99
C GLU A 196 24.40 -15.48 5.86
N SER A 197 24.06 -14.26 5.45
CA SER A 197 22.69 -13.87 5.08
C SER A 197 22.66 -13.37 3.65
N TYR A 198 21.48 -13.21 3.06
CA TYR A 198 21.37 -13.05 1.61
C TYR A 198 20.45 -11.90 1.21
N ILE A 199 20.82 -11.23 0.12
CA ILE A 199 19.93 -10.36 -0.64
C ILE A 199 19.49 -11.14 -1.87
N TRP A 200 18.19 -11.34 -1.97
CA TRP A 200 17.54 -12.04 -3.07
C TRP A 200 16.99 -11.05 -4.07
N ASP A 201 17.09 -11.40 -5.35
CA ASP A 201 16.37 -10.74 -6.44
C ASP A 201 15.02 -11.44 -6.62
N VAL A 202 13.95 -10.65 -6.70
CA VAL A 202 12.59 -11.17 -6.87
C VAL A 202 12.42 -11.87 -8.22
N GLU A 203 13.14 -11.45 -9.25
CA GLU A 203 13.07 -12.08 -10.57
C GLU A 203 13.86 -13.41 -10.62
N ASN A 204 14.90 -13.53 -9.80
CA ASN A 204 15.84 -14.66 -9.83
C ASN A 204 15.89 -15.40 -8.48
N PRO A 205 14.94 -16.30 -8.18
CA PRO A 205 14.83 -16.93 -6.86
C PRO A 205 15.84 -18.05 -6.58
N ASN A 206 16.52 -18.57 -7.61
CA ASN A 206 17.37 -19.76 -7.47
C ASN A 206 18.74 -19.48 -6.83
N LYS A 207 19.23 -18.24 -6.90
CA LYS A 207 20.53 -17.83 -6.34
C LYS A 207 20.42 -16.45 -5.72
N PRO A 208 21.07 -16.21 -4.57
CA PRO A 208 21.11 -14.89 -3.98
C PRO A 208 21.93 -13.95 -4.89
N GLU A 209 21.49 -12.69 -5.00
CA GLU A 209 22.20 -11.66 -5.74
C GLU A 209 23.49 -11.27 -5.00
N MET A 210 23.39 -11.13 -3.68
CA MET A 210 24.51 -10.76 -2.83
C MET A 210 24.49 -11.58 -1.54
N VAL A 211 25.69 -12.01 -1.14
CA VAL A 211 25.93 -12.65 0.15
C VAL A 211 26.43 -11.60 1.13
N LEU A 212 25.84 -11.56 2.32
CA LEU A 212 26.26 -10.74 3.45
C LEU A 212 27.02 -11.64 4.43
N LYS A 213 28.26 -11.25 4.75
CA LYS A 213 29.16 -12.01 5.63
C LYS A 213 29.34 -11.30 6.97
N PRO A 214 28.46 -11.51 7.95
CA PRO A 214 28.61 -10.92 9.28
C PRO A 214 29.65 -11.66 10.11
N VAL A 215 30.05 -11.06 11.24
CA VAL A 215 30.94 -11.68 12.24
C VAL A 215 30.22 -12.71 13.13
N SER A 216 28.90 -12.66 13.16
CA SER A 216 28.00 -13.55 13.90
C SER A 216 26.65 -13.57 13.15
N PRO A 217 25.85 -14.65 13.23
CA PRO A 217 24.59 -14.76 12.48
C PRO A 217 23.67 -13.54 12.68
N LEU A 218 23.06 -13.07 11.59
CA LEU A 218 22.14 -11.93 11.62
C LEU A 218 20.77 -12.36 12.13
N VAL A 219 20.31 -11.70 13.19
CA VAL A 219 18.97 -11.88 13.76
C VAL A 219 17.96 -10.95 13.09
N CYS A 220 18.37 -9.72 12.83
CA CYS A 220 17.55 -8.73 12.13
C CYS A 220 18.37 -7.93 11.13
N LEU A 221 17.70 -7.38 10.11
CA LEU A 221 18.31 -6.46 9.15
C LEU A 221 17.29 -5.45 8.64
N GLU A 222 17.71 -4.25 8.25
CA GLU A 222 16.80 -3.21 7.78
C GLU A 222 17.48 -2.31 6.74
N TYR A 223 16.85 -2.14 5.58
CA TYR A 223 17.32 -1.18 4.56
C TYR A 223 17.16 0.24 5.05
N ASN A 224 18.13 1.08 4.70
CA ASN A 224 18.02 2.50 4.99
C ASN A 224 16.97 3.13 4.04
N PRO A 225 15.91 3.76 4.58
CA PRO A 225 14.85 4.34 3.75
C PRO A 225 15.31 5.52 2.90
N LYS A 226 16.48 6.12 3.19
CA LYS A 226 17.06 7.22 2.40
C LYS A 226 18.13 6.80 1.41
N ASP A 227 19.02 5.89 1.79
CA ASP A 227 20.06 5.35 0.91
C ASP A 227 19.86 3.85 0.75
N SER A 228 19.27 3.46 -0.39
CA SER A 228 18.92 2.08 -0.68
C SER A 228 20.12 1.12 -0.77
N HIS A 229 21.34 1.65 -0.84
CA HIS A 229 22.56 0.83 -0.84
C HIS A 229 23.03 0.42 0.55
N ILE A 230 22.53 1.06 1.61
CA ILE A 230 22.97 0.82 2.98
C ILE A 230 21.96 -0.09 3.70
N LEU A 231 22.50 -1.13 4.34
CA LEU A 231 21.73 -2.08 5.13
C LEU A 231 22.30 -2.12 6.55
N LEU A 232 21.43 -2.03 7.56
CA LEU A 232 21.78 -2.24 8.97
C LEU A 232 21.48 -3.68 9.37
N GLY A 233 22.26 -4.27 10.26
CA GLY A 233 21.98 -5.60 10.80
C GLY A 233 22.38 -5.75 12.26
N GLY A 234 21.56 -6.48 13.00
CA GLY A 234 21.81 -6.88 14.38
C GLY A 234 22.22 -8.35 14.44
N CYS A 235 23.33 -8.62 15.12
CA CYS A 235 23.91 -9.96 15.21
C CYS A 235 23.45 -10.70 16.49
N TYR A 236 23.62 -12.03 16.48
CA TYR A 236 23.31 -12.89 17.64
C TYR A 236 24.17 -12.59 18.87
N ASN A 237 25.43 -12.19 18.68
CA ASN A 237 26.32 -11.78 19.77
C ASN A 237 26.08 -10.35 20.28
N GLY A 238 25.00 -9.70 19.83
CA GLY A 238 24.60 -8.35 20.23
C GLY A 238 25.30 -7.20 19.50
N GLN A 239 26.32 -7.49 18.67
CA GLN A 239 26.97 -6.48 17.83
C GLN A 239 26.05 -6.01 16.70
N ILE A 240 26.27 -4.77 16.27
CA ILE A 240 25.54 -4.13 15.19
C ILE A 240 26.53 -3.79 14.10
N ALA A 241 26.16 -4.09 12.88
CA ALA A 241 26.99 -3.86 11.71
C ALA A 241 26.15 -3.24 10.61
N TYR A 242 26.81 -2.55 9.68
CA TYR A 242 26.15 -2.09 8.47
C TYR A 242 26.95 -2.48 7.23
N TRP A 243 26.23 -2.68 6.14
CA TRP A 243 26.74 -3.05 4.84
C TRP A 243 26.44 -1.94 3.84
N ASP A 244 27.35 -1.77 2.88
CA ASP A 244 27.12 -0.98 1.68
C ASP A 244 27.23 -1.93 0.50
N THR A 245 26.11 -2.15 -0.19
CA THR A 245 26.02 -3.05 -1.35
C THR A 245 27.03 -2.71 -2.45
N ARG A 246 27.51 -1.46 -2.52
CA ARG A 246 28.53 -1.02 -3.50
C ARG A 246 29.95 -1.46 -3.11
N LYS A 247 30.20 -1.72 -1.83
CA LYS A 247 31.53 -2.12 -1.31
C LYS A 247 31.72 -3.64 -1.25
N GLY A 248 30.63 -4.40 -1.33
CA GLY A 248 30.64 -5.86 -1.40
C GLY A 248 30.06 -6.53 -0.16
N SER A 249 30.44 -7.80 0.06
CA SER A 249 29.82 -8.70 1.04
C SER A 249 30.21 -8.48 2.50
N GLN A 250 31.33 -7.82 2.76
CA GLN A 250 31.84 -7.61 4.11
C GLN A 250 31.17 -6.38 4.74
N PRO A 251 30.95 -6.38 6.07
CA PRO A 251 30.44 -5.21 6.77
C PRO A 251 31.44 -4.06 6.64
N VAL A 252 30.92 -2.85 6.48
CA VAL A 252 31.76 -1.64 6.35
C VAL A 252 32.34 -1.26 7.71
N GLU A 253 31.51 -1.33 8.75
CA GLU A 253 31.89 -1.08 10.13
C GLU A 253 31.03 -1.96 11.06
N ILE A 254 31.59 -2.31 12.21
CA ILE A 254 30.96 -3.14 13.22
C ILE A 254 31.17 -2.47 14.58
N SER A 255 30.16 -2.48 15.43
CA SER A 255 30.28 -1.98 16.80
C SER A 255 31.18 -2.88 17.66
N PRO A 256 31.98 -2.32 18.58
CA PRO A 256 32.79 -3.13 19.47
C PRO A 256 31.91 -3.89 20.46
N ILE A 257 32.28 -5.15 20.75
CA ILE A 257 31.49 -6.05 21.60
C ILE A 257 31.23 -5.47 23.00
N GLU A 258 32.17 -4.71 23.55
CA GLU A 258 32.08 -4.10 24.89
C GLU A 258 30.99 -3.01 25.00
N GLN A 259 30.67 -2.35 23.88
CA GLN A 259 29.67 -1.27 23.84
C GLN A 259 28.36 -1.68 23.19
N SER A 260 28.29 -2.92 22.71
CA SER A 260 27.13 -3.50 22.04
C SER A 260 26.16 -4.15 23.05
N HIS A 261 25.08 -4.76 22.56
CA HIS A 261 24.21 -5.56 23.41
C HIS A 261 24.94 -6.81 23.93
N ARG A 262 24.50 -7.32 25.09
CA ARG A 262 25.04 -8.57 25.66
C ARG A 262 24.35 -9.82 25.13
N ASP A 263 23.13 -9.62 24.65
CA ASP A 263 22.22 -10.62 24.14
C ASP A 263 21.95 -10.39 22.65
N PRO A 264 21.28 -11.32 21.94
CA PRO A 264 20.91 -11.14 20.54
C PRO A 264 20.19 -9.82 20.27
N ALA A 265 20.60 -9.11 19.22
CA ALA A 265 19.93 -7.89 18.79
C ALA A 265 18.69 -8.23 17.95
N TYR A 266 17.53 -8.34 18.61
CA TYR A 266 16.27 -8.79 18.00
C TYR A 266 15.70 -7.82 16.96
N LYS A 267 15.90 -6.51 17.13
CA LYS A 267 15.39 -5.51 16.19
C LYS A 267 16.35 -4.34 16.04
N THR A 268 16.53 -3.90 14.80
CA THR A 268 17.23 -2.66 14.45
C THR A 268 16.34 -1.84 13.51
N ILE A 269 16.31 -0.52 13.68
CA ILE A 269 15.45 0.38 12.89
C ILE A 269 16.18 1.70 12.63
N TRP A 270 16.06 2.22 11.41
CA TRP A 270 16.56 3.54 11.05
C TRP A 270 15.73 4.68 11.65
N ILE A 271 16.42 5.76 12.00
CA ILE A 271 15.78 6.99 12.43
C ILE A 271 15.83 8.00 11.30
N GLN A 272 14.68 8.65 11.05
CA GLN A 272 14.56 9.70 10.04
C GLN A 272 15.24 10.99 10.52
N SER A 273 16.57 10.96 10.55
CA SER A 273 17.44 12.11 10.75
C SER A 273 17.64 12.86 9.42
N LYS A 274 18.14 14.10 9.46
CA LYS A 274 18.44 14.84 8.22
C LYS A 274 19.47 14.09 7.37
N THR A 275 20.50 13.52 8.01
CA THR A 275 21.58 12.77 7.38
C THR A 275 21.21 11.34 7.01
N GLY A 276 20.20 10.74 7.65
CA GLY A 276 19.82 9.33 7.41
C GLY A 276 20.84 8.33 7.97
N THR A 277 21.62 8.69 8.98
CA THR A 277 22.72 7.89 9.52
C THR A 277 22.48 7.34 10.92
N GLU A 278 21.40 7.76 11.57
CA GLU A 278 21.07 7.37 12.94
C GLU A 278 20.15 6.14 12.95
N CYS A 279 20.34 5.24 13.91
CA CYS A 279 19.49 4.06 14.09
C CYS A 279 19.32 3.66 15.56
N PHE A 280 18.34 2.80 15.81
CA PHE A 280 18.06 2.16 17.09
C PHE A 280 18.39 0.67 17.01
N SER A 281 18.73 0.09 18.17
CA SER A 281 18.78 -1.35 18.38
C SER A 281 18.09 -1.73 19.69
N ALA A 282 17.50 -2.92 19.72
CA ALA A 282 16.80 -3.48 20.87
C ALA A 282 17.20 -4.96 21.06
N SER A 283 17.32 -5.38 22.32
CA SER A 283 17.77 -6.72 22.70
C SER A 283 17.08 -7.21 23.99
N SER A 284 17.15 -8.53 24.26
CA SER A 284 16.64 -9.13 25.50
C SER A 284 17.42 -8.72 26.75
N ASP A 285 18.58 -8.08 26.60
CA ASP A 285 19.33 -7.48 27.73
C ASP A 285 18.62 -6.28 28.39
N GLY A 286 17.45 -5.89 27.87
CA GLY A 286 16.60 -4.83 28.39
C GLY A 286 17.09 -3.42 28.09
N GLN A 287 18.01 -3.30 27.14
CA GLN A 287 18.53 -2.02 26.67
C GLN A 287 18.00 -1.68 25.27
N VAL A 288 17.77 -0.39 25.06
CA VAL A 288 17.69 0.21 23.73
C VAL A 288 18.92 1.09 23.56
N LEU A 289 19.64 0.92 22.46
CA LEU A 289 20.84 1.68 22.15
C LEU A 289 20.63 2.52 20.88
N TRP A 290 21.20 3.72 20.88
CA TRP A 290 21.19 4.64 19.76
C TRP A 290 22.55 4.61 19.08
N TRP A 291 22.56 4.54 17.76
CA TRP A 291 23.78 4.46 16.99
C TRP A 291 23.79 5.52 15.89
N ASP A 292 24.99 5.92 15.49
CA ASP A 292 25.25 6.70 14.28
C ASP A 292 26.28 5.94 13.45
N ILE A 293 25.93 5.55 12.23
CA ILE A 293 26.82 4.74 11.38
C ILE A 293 28.12 5.45 11.00
N ARG A 294 28.22 6.75 11.23
CA ARG A 294 29.46 7.53 11.03
C ARG A 294 30.46 7.34 12.16
N LYS A 295 30.02 6.82 13.31
CA LYS A 295 30.83 6.58 14.51
C LYS A 295 30.26 5.36 15.25
N MET A 296 30.56 4.15 14.79
CA MET A 296 30.05 2.91 15.40
C MET A 296 30.85 2.46 16.63
N GLY A 297 31.89 3.20 17.04
CA GLY A 297 32.71 2.85 18.21
C GLY A 297 31.98 2.91 19.56
N GLU A 298 30.95 3.75 19.69
CA GLU A 298 30.12 3.83 20.90
C GLU A 298 28.68 4.22 20.53
N PRO A 299 27.68 3.74 21.27
CA PRO A 299 26.32 4.21 21.08
C PRO A 299 26.18 5.66 21.57
N THR A 300 25.47 6.47 20.79
CA THR A 300 25.17 7.88 21.11
C THR A 300 24.40 7.99 22.42
N GLU A 301 23.53 7.02 22.71
CA GLU A 301 22.73 7.00 23.93
C GLU A 301 22.29 5.58 24.31
N LYS A 302 22.03 5.36 25.61
CA LYS A 302 21.54 4.08 26.17
C LYS A 302 20.30 4.31 27.02
N LEU A 303 19.31 3.43 26.91
CA LEU A 303 18.10 3.45 27.74
C LEU A 303 17.82 2.06 28.31
N TYR A 304 17.66 1.96 29.64
CA TYR A 304 17.18 0.75 30.29
C TYR A 304 15.65 0.77 30.37
N LEU A 305 15.02 -0.34 29.97
CA LEU A 305 13.56 -0.53 29.95
C LEU A 305 13.03 -0.95 31.33
N ASP A 306 13.31 -0.11 32.33
CA ASP A 306 12.85 -0.32 33.69
C ASP A 306 11.43 0.28 33.88
N PRO A 307 10.40 -0.53 34.18
CA PRO A 307 9.04 -0.04 34.40
C PRO A 307 8.92 0.92 35.58
N THR A 308 9.84 0.87 36.54
CA THR A 308 9.86 1.78 37.70
C THR A 308 10.46 3.14 37.39
N LYS A 309 10.99 3.32 36.16
CA LYS A 309 11.65 4.54 35.66
C LYS A 309 12.89 4.94 36.45
N LYS A 310 13.49 4.04 37.23
CA LYS A 310 14.69 4.31 38.04
C LYS A 310 15.99 3.97 37.30
N GLN A 311 15.88 3.38 36.10
CA GLN A 311 17.02 2.94 35.28
C GLN A 311 17.88 1.88 35.98
N ASP A 312 17.24 1.03 36.78
CA ASP A 312 17.92 -0.09 37.42
C ASP A 312 18.08 -1.24 36.39
N PRO A 313 19.31 -1.65 36.03
CA PRO A 313 19.52 -2.70 35.04
C PRO A 313 18.96 -4.05 35.49
N THR A 314 18.85 -4.29 36.80
CA THR A 314 18.31 -5.56 37.34
C THR A 314 16.80 -5.71 37.15
N LYS A 315 16.11 -4.59 36.92
CA LYS A 315 14.65 -4.54 36.71
C LYS A 315 14.29 -4.21 35.27
N ALA A 316 15.28 -4.11 34.38
CA ALA A 316 15.04 -3.88 32.98
C ALA A 316 14.33 -5.09 32.35
N MET A 317 13.27 -4.82 31.59
CA MET A 317 12.57 -5.84 30.82
C MET A 317 13.22 -6.01 29.45
N GLY A 318 13.43 -7.25 29.01
CA GLY A 318 13.99 -7.57 27.69
C GLY A 318 13.12 -7.03 26.55
N ALA A 319 13.74 -6.50 25.49
CA ALA A 319 13.06 -5.99 24.31
C ALA A 319 13.07 -7.00 23.17
N MET A 320 11.89 -7.33 22.65
CA MET A 320 11.71 -8.25 21.52
C MET A 320 11.35 -7.53 20.23
N SER A 321 10.54 -6.48 20.33
CA SER A 321 10.10 -5.68 19.18
C SER A 321 10.34 -4.20 19.43
N LEU A 322 10.60 -3.47 18.35
CA LEU A 322 10.81 -2.03 18.35
C LEU A 322 9.98 -1.45 17.21
N GLU A 323 9.40 -0.27 17.42
CA GLU A 323 8.62 0.43 16.41
C GLU A 323 8.86 1.94 16.44
N TYR A 324 9.16 2.50 15.28
CA TYR A 324 9.37 3.93 15.09
C TYR A 324 8.70 4.41 13.81
N GLU A 325 7.83 5.41 13.96
CA GLU A 325 7.04 5.96 12.87
C GLU A 325 7.57 7.37 12.52
N PRO A 326 8.07 7.61 11.29
CA PRO A 326 8.72 8.87 10.90
C PRO A 326 7.83 10.10 11.05
N THR A 327 6.51 9.96 10.93
CA THR A 327 5.55 11.07 11.14
C THR A 327 5.53 11.58 12.59
N MET A 328 5.95 10.76 13.56
CA MET A 328 6.06 11.11 14.98
C MET A 328 7.50 10.96 15.50
N PRO A 329 8.42 11.85 15.09
CA PRO A 329 9.85 11.61 15.25
C PRO A 329 10.36 11.64 16.70
N THR A 330 9.52 12.07 17.64
CA THR A 330 9.86 12.13 19.07
C THR A 330 9.54 10.85 19.81
N LYS A 331 8.62 10.02 19.32
CA LYS A 331 8.14 8.84 20.03
C LYS A 331 8.54 7.55 19.31
N PHE A 332 8.88 6.54 20.09
CA PHE A 332 9.07 5.18 19.63
C PHE A 332 8.43 4.23 20.63
N MET A 333 8.19 2.99 20.26
CA MET A 333 7.60 1.99 21.16
C MET A 333 8.47 0.73 21.18
N VAL A 334 8.43 0.05 22.31
CA VAL A 334 9.16 -1.18 22.54
C VAL A 334 8.20 -2.22 23.08
N GLY A 335 8.16 -3.40 22.47
CA GLY A 335 7.46 -4.56 23.00
C GLY A 335 8.44 -5.41 23.81
N CYS A 336 8.11 -5.64 25.08
CA CYS A 336 8.93 -6.41 25.99
C CYS A 336 8.57 -7.89 26.01
N GLU A 337 9.52 -8.72 26.44
CA GLU A 337 9.35 -10.17 26.60
C GLU A 337 8.30 -10.53 27.66
N GLN A 338 8.13 -9.70 28.69
CA GLN A 338 7.16 -9.93 29.76
C GLN A 338 5.71 -9.51 29.39
N GLY A 339 5.45 -9.12 28.15
CA GLY A 339 4.08 -8.77 27.68
C GLY A 339 3.67 -7.31 27.90
N THR A 340 4.58 -6.48 28.40
CA THR A 340 4.40 -5.02 28.52
C THR A 340 4.89 -4.32 27.26
N ILE A 341 4.14 -3.33 26.79
CA ILE A 341 4.57 -2.43 25.71
C ILE A 341 4.89 -1.07 26.32
N MET A 342 6.09 -0.55 26.05
CA MET A 342 6.54 0.74 26.56
C MET A 342 6.58 1.79 25.44
N SER A 343 5.88 2.91 25.64
CA SER A 343 5.99 4.08 24.77
C SER A 343 7.05 5.03 25.31
N CYS A 344 8.04 5.34 24.48
CA CYS A 344 9.21 6.10 24.84
C CYS A 344 9.34 7.40 24.03
N ASN A 345 9.89 8.44 24.63
CA ASN A 345 10.20 9.72 24.00
C ASN A 345 11.72 9.87 23.85
N ARG A 346 12.20 9.88 22.61
CA ARG A 346 13.62 10.04 22.26
C ARG A 346 14.18 11.38 22.74
N LYS A 347 13.39 12.47 22.73
CA LYS A 347 13.88 13.84 23.02
C LYS A 347 13.80 14.23 24.51
N ALA A 348 13.36 13.33 25.40
CA ALA A 348 13.31 13.63 26.82
C ALA A 348 14.73 13.75 27.40
N LYS A 349 14.91 14.70 28.34
CA LYS A 349 16.24 15.05 28.88
C LYS A 349 16.77 14.01 29.88
N THR A 350 15.87 13.43 30.68
CA THR A 350 16.25 12.41 31.66
C THR A 350 15.82 11.03 31.17
N PRO A 351 16.63 9.98 31.37
CA PRO A 351 16.27 8.61 30.98
C PRO A 351 14.96 8.12 31.62
N ALA A 352 14.64 8.58 32.84
CA ALA A 352 13.38 8.26 33.52
C ALA A 352 12.15 8.84 32.79
N GLU A 353 12.25 10.07 32.28
CA GLU A 353 11.19 10.73 31.51
C GLU A 353 11.07 10.18 30.09
N LYS A 354 12.08 9.46 29.60
CA LYS A 354 12.00 8.81 28.30
C LYS A 354 10.89 7.77 28.26
N ILE A 355 10.61 7.05 29.35
CA ILE A 355 9.50 6.09 29.40
C ILE A 355 8.21 6.85 29.76
N VAL A 356 7.38 7.10 28.74
CA VAL A 356 6.17 7.94 28.85
C VAL A 356 4.98 7.13 29.36
N ALA A 357 4.69 6.00 28.72
CA ALA A 357 3.52 5.17 29.01
C ALA A 357 3.85 3.69 28.92
N GLN A 358 3.06 2.88 29.63
CA GLN A 358 3.13 1.43 29.62
C GLN A 358 1.74 0.89 29.29
N TYR A 359 1.66 -0.08 28.39
CA TYR A 359 0.45 -0.78 28.02
C TYR A 359 0.63 -2.24 28.43
N ASN A 360 -0.14 -2.65 29.43
CA ASN A 360 -0.09 -4.01 29.95
C ASN A 360 -1.31 -4.76 29.41
N GLY A 361 -1.07 -5.88 28.74
CA GLY A 361 -2.18 -6.68 28.25
C GLY A 361 -1.77 -8.06 27.76
N HIS A 362 -0.62 -8.19 27.13
CA HIS A 362 -0.14 -9.50 26.70
C HIS A 362 0.29 -10.35 27.89
N LEU A 363 0.09 -11.66 27.75
CA LEU A 363 0.46 -12.65 28.78
C LEU A 363 1.89 -13.14 28.61
N GLY A 364 2.45 -12.99 27.42
CA GLY A 364 3.80 -13.42 27.06
C GLY A 364 4.49 -12.44 26.12
N PRO A 365 5.59 -12.85 25.47
CA PRO A 365 6.41 -11.96 24.65
C PRO A 365 5.63 -11.26 23.53
N VAL A 366 5.91 -9.96 23.36
CA VAL A 366 5.39 -9.17 22.24
C VAL A 366 6.36 -9.27 21.08
N TYR A 367 6.10 -10.21 20.17
CA TYR A 367 6.96 -10.49 19.03
C TYR A 367 6.92 -9.43 17.94
N SER A 368 5.75 -8.81 17.73
CA SER A 368 5.63 -7.72 16.76
C SER A 368 4.83 -6.55 17.31
N LEU A 369 5.24 -5.36 16.89
CA LEU A 369 4.64 -4.09 17.24
C LEU A 369 4.75 -3.19 16.02
N GLN A 370 3.63 -2.67 15.54
CA GLN A 370 3.62 -1.74 14.40
C GLN A 370 2.49 -0.72 14.53
N ARG A 371 2.79 0.56 14.26
CA ARG A 371 1.76 1.59 14.15
C ARG A 371 0.99 1.43 12.85
N ASN A 372 -0.28 1.83 12.87
CA ASN A 372 -1.04 1.91 11.64
C ASN A 372 -0.47 3.06 10.78
N PRO A 373 -0.04 2.80 9.52
CA PRO A 373 0.61 3.81 8.66
C PRO A 373 -0.27 5.04 8.39
N PHE A 374 -1.60 4.89 8.40
CA PHE A 374 -2.55 5.98 8.18
C PHE A 374 -3.01 6.64 9.49
N PHE A 375 -3.03 5.87 10.58
CA PHE A 375 -3.51 6.32 11.89
C PHE A 375 -2.45 6.07 12.97
N PRO A 376 -1.39 6.88 13.07
CA PRO A 376 -0.26 6.60 13.96
C PRO A 376 -0.58 6.56 15.46
N LYS A 377 -1.76 7.06 15.87
CA LYS A 377 -2.29 6.92 17.24
C LYS A 377 -2.73 5.50 17.57
N ASN A 378 -3.03 4.69 16.56
CA ASN A 378 -3.44 3.31 16.71
C ASN A 378 -2.29 2.39 16.32
N PHE A 379 -2.07 1.34 17.09
CA PHE A 379 -0.99 0.40 16.84
C PHE A 379 -1.44 -1.04 17.05
N LEU A 380 -0.85 -1.95 16.28
CA LEU A 380 -1.02 -3.38 16.37
C LEU A 380 0.11 -3.95 17.22
N SER A 381 -0.24 -4.86 18.12
CA SER A 381 0.72 -5.71 18.79
C SER A 381 0.33 -7.17 18.58
N VAL A 382 1.33 -8.00 18.32
CA VAL A 382 1.19 -9.43 18.15
C VAL A 382 2.09 -10.11 19.16
N GLY A 383 1.47 -10.95 19.99
CA GLY A 383 2.13 -11.71 21.03
C GLY A 383 1.16 -12.77 21.53
N ASP A 384 1.64 -13.68 22.38
CA ASP A 384 0.83 -14.75 22.97
C ASP A 384 -0.02 -15.55 21.94
N TRP A 385 -1.34 -15.53 22.07
CA TRP A 385 -2.32 -16.18 21.19
C TRP A 385 -3.31 -15.19 20.56
N LYS A 386 -3.07 -13.87 20.72
CA LYS A 386 -3.99 -12.82 20.26
C LYS A 386 -3.22 -11.65 19.66
N ALA A 387 -3.69 -11.16 18.52
CA ALA A 387 -3.30 -9.85 18.04
C ALA A 387 -4.25 -8.80 18.63
N ARG A 388 -3.69 -7.66 19.05
CA ARG A 388 -4.44 -6.59 19.70
C ARG A 388 -4.18 -5.27 19.00
N ILE A 389 -5.24 -4.49 18.84
CA ILE A 389 -5.18 -3.13 18.33
C ILE A 389 -5.41 -2.21 19.52
N TRP A 390 -4.50 -1.26 19.69
CA TRP A 390 -4.49 -0.31 20.78
C TRP A 390 -4.74 1.10 20.26
N SER A 391 -5.17 1.97 21.16
CA SER A 391 -5.15 3.41 20.97
C SER A 391 -4.16 4.00 21.96
N GLU A 392 -3.25 4.87 21.51
CA GLU A 392 -2.21 5.46 22.38
C GLU A 392 -2.85 6.23 23.56
N ASP A 393 -4.06 6.74 23.37
CA ASP A 393 -4.84 7.47 24.37
C ASP A 393 -5.34 6.58 25.52
N ILE A 394 -5.40 5.25 25.33
CA ILE A 394 -5.94 4.27 26.30
C ILE A 394 -4.84 3.31 26.74
N ARG A 395 -4.50 3.36 28.04
CA ARG A 395 -3.36 2.60 28.59
C ARG A 395 -3.76 1.28 29.25
N GLU A 396 -4.98 1.20 29.77
CA GLU A 396 -5.43 0.07 30.58
C GLU A 396 -6.00 -1.08 29.73
N SER A 397 -6.50 -0.80 28.52
CA SER A 397 -7.13 -1.79 27.64
C SER A 397 -6.82 -1.56 26.15
N SER A 398 -6.86 -2.65 25.39
CA SER A 398 -6.85 -2.63 23.92
C SER A 398 -8.24 -2.33 23.38
N ILE A 399 -8.34 -1.59 22.27
CA ILE A 399 -9.63 -1.23 21.67
C ILE A 399 -10.28 -2.40 20.92
N MET A 400 -9.48 -3.26 20.30
CA MET A 400 -9.95 -4.45 19.57
C MET A 400 -8.90 -5.55 19.69
N TRP A 401 -9.33 -6.81 19.57
CA TRP A 401 -8.43 -7.96 19.58
C TRP A 401 -9.02 -9.11 18.76
N THR A 402 -8.17 -9.97 18.23
CA THR A 402 -8.59 -11.15 17.49
C THR A 402 -9.09 -12.25 18.42
N LYS A 403 -9.76 -13.25 17.85
CA LYS A 403 -10.03 -14.50 18.58
C LYS A 403 -8.74 -15.12 19.14
N GLN A 404 -8.90 -15.92 20.18
CA GLN A 404 -7.79 -16.69 20.74
C GLN A 404 -7.47 -17.84 19.80
N TYR A 405 -6.23 -17.89 19.32
CA TYR A 405 -5.77 -18.99 18.49
C TYR A 405 -5.31 -20.19 19.33
N GLN A 406 -5.32 -21.37 18.72
CA GLN A 406 -4.73 -22.58 19.31
C GLN A 406 -3.19 -22.54 19.20
N SER A 407 -2.69 -22.10 18.04
CA SER A 407 -1.28 -21.89 17.76
C SER A 407 -0.81 -20.51 18.26
N TYR A 408 0.46 -20.42 18.68
CA TYR A 408 1.06 -19.13 19.04
C TYR A 408 1.22 -18.23 17.81
N LEU A 409 1.07 -16.92 18.03
CA LEU A 409 1.35 -15.92 17.00
C LEU A 409 2.83 -15.54 17.02
N THR A 410 3.42 -15.33 15.86
CA THR A 410 4.88 -15.16 15.72
C THR A 410 5.28 -13.78 15.21
N ASP A 411 4.64 -13.28 14.15
CA ASP A 411 4.87 -11.92 13.65
C ASP A 411 3.56 -11.37 13.05
N GLY A 412 3.48 -10.07 12.86
CA GLY A 412 2.37 -9.42 12.17
C GLY A 412 2.69 -8.00 11.75
N CYS A 413 1.94 -7.49 10.78
CA CYS A 413 2.16 -6.16 10.22
C CYS A 413 0.88 -5.57 9.61
N TRP A 414 0.80 -4.25 9.55
CA TRP A 414 -0.24 -3.52 8.83
C TRP A 414 0.05 -3.50 7.33
N SER A 415 -1.00 -3.42 6.52
CA SER A 415 -0.86 -3.04 5.13
C SER A 415 -0.44 -1.56 5.02
N PRO A 416 0.59 -1.24 4.22
CA PRO A 416 1.00 0.15 3.98
C PRO A 416 0.00 0.91 3.09
N VAL A 417 -0.87 0.20 2.35
CA VAL A 417 -1.80 0.80 1.39
C VAL A 417 -3.23 0.85 1.90
N ARG A 418 -3.68 -0.20 2.61
CA ARG A 418 -5.05 -0.27 3.15
C ARG A 418 -5.05 -0.14 4.68
N PRO A 419 -5.74 0.86 5.26
CA PRO A 419 -5.71 1.10 6.70
C PRO A 419 -6.46 0.05 7.53
N SER A 420 -7.40 -0.70 6.94
CA SER A 420 -8.19 -1.71 7.65
C SER A 420 -7.54 -3.10 7.66
N VAL A 421 -6.51 -3.29 6.84
CA VAL A 421 -5.92 -4.62 6.58
C VAL A 421 -4.64 -4.82 7.37
N PHE A 422 -4.55 -5.95 8.06
CA PHE A 422 -3.32 -6.40 8.70
C PHE A 422 -3.13 -7.91 8.55
N PHE A 423 -1.89 -8.34 8.76
CA PHE A 423 -1.45 -9.71 8.54
C PHE A 423 -0.90 -10.29 9.84
N ILE A 424 -1.16 -11.57 10.07
CA ILE A 424 -0.64 -12.34 11.21
C ILE A 424 -0.05 -13.64 10.71
N THR A 425 1.10 -14.00 11.26
CA THR A 425 1.72 -15.32 11.08
C THR A 425 1.64 -16.15 12.36
N LYS A 426 1.53 -17.46 12.17
CA LYS A 426 1.35 -18.45 13.24
C LYS A 426 2.47 -19.49 13.23
N MET A 427 2.67 -20.12 14.40
CA MET A 427 3.58 -21.25 14.58
C MET A 427 3.18 -22.51 13.78
N ASP A 428 1.95 -22.61 13.28
CA ASP A 428 1.49 -23.75 12.47
C ASP A 428 1.73 -23.57 10.97
N GLY A 429 2.39 -22.48 10.56
CA GLY A 429 2.69 -22.20 9.16
C GLY A 429 1.59 -21.45 8.40
N THR A 430 0.54 -21.02 9.10
CA THR A 430 -0.59 -20.30 8.48
C THR A 430 -0.37 -18.78 8.50
N LEU A 431 -0.69 -18.14 7.38
CA LEU A 431 -0.85 -16.69 7.24
C LEU A 431 -2.33 -16.32 7.29
N ASP A 432 -2.70 -15.45 8.22
CA ASP A 432 -4.04 -14.89 8.31
C ASP A 432 -4.04 -13.42 7.86
N VAL A 433 -4.88 -13.11 6.87
CA VAL A 433 -5.20 -11.75 6.44
C VAL A 433 -6.48 -11.32 7.14
N TRP A 434 -6.45 -10.14 7.73
CA TRP A 434 -7.57 -9.54 8.43
C TRP A 434 -7.96 -8.23 7.76
N ASP A 435 -9.25 -8.03 7.51
CA ASP A 435 -9.82 -6.73 7.17
C ASP A 435 -10.88 -6.41 8.22
N ILE A 436 -10.57 -5.48 9.11
CA ILE A 436 -11.42 -5.15 10.26
C ILE A 436 -12.78 -4.56 9.87
N ILE A 437 -12.89 -3.99 8.66
CA ILE A 437 -14.16 -3.47 8.16
C ILE A 437 -15.05 -4.62 7.71
N PHE A 438 -14.47 -5.64 7.07
CA PHE A 438 -15.23 -6.76 6.51
C PHE A 438 -15.59 -7.81 7.58
N LYS A 439 -14.61 -8.31 8.34
CA LYS A 439 -14.82 -9.31 9.40
C LYS A 439 -14.04 -8.94 10.67
N GLN A 440 -14.72 -8.99 11.81
CA GLN A 440 -14.12 -8.64 13.11
C GLN A 440 -13.78 -9.85 14.00
N ASN A 441 -14.46 -10.98 13.81
CA ASN A 441 -14.28 -12.17 14.67
C ASN A 441 -13.37 -13.23 14.05
N ASP A 442 -13.30 -13.28 12.72
CA ASP A 442 -12.56 -14.27 11.95
C ASP A 442 -11.71 -13.61 10.86
N PRO A 443 -10.56 -14.20 10.50
CA PRO A 443 -9.75 -13.71 9.40
C PRO A 443 -10.56 -13.69 8.09
N THR A 444 -10.25 -12.75 7.21
CA THR A 444 -10.87 -12.68 5.89
C THR A 444 -10.36 -13.77 4.98
N LEU A 445 -9.05 -14.04 5.07
CA LEU A 445 -8.36 -15.09 4.33
C LEU A 445 -7.36 -15.77 5.27
N SER A 446 -7.33 -17.11 5.25
CA SER A 446 -6.39 -17.93 6.01
C SER A 446 -5.70 -18.87 5.02
N LEU A 447 -4.37 -18.85 4.96
CA LEU A 447 -3.58 -19.57 3.98
C LEU A 447 -2.50 -20.39 4.67
N GLN A 448 -2.49 -21.70 4.45
CA GLN A 448 -1.38 -22.56 4.85
C GLN A 448 -0.22 -22.32 3.87
N VAL A 449 0.83 -21.61 4.31
CA VAL A 449 1.97 -21.26 3.45
C VAL A 449 3.00 -22.40 3.46
N CYS A 450 3.23 -22.98 4.63
CA CYS A 450 4.11 -24.13 4.84
C CYS A 450 3.61 -24.97 6.00
N ASP A 451 4.16 -26.18 6.18
CA ASP A 451 3.83 -27.05 7.32
C ASP A 451 4.66 -26.74 8.58
N GLU A 452 5.59 -25.80 8.47
CA GLU A 452 6.50 -25.38 9.53
C GLU A 452 6.15 -23.99 10.08
N PRO A 453 6.64 -23.62 11.28
CA PRO A 453 6.40 -22.30 11.85
C PRO A 453 6.87 -21.16 10.95
N LEU A 454 6.01 -20.16 10.74
CA LEU A 454 6.40 -18.87 10.18
C LEU A 454 6.94 -17.98 11.30
N HIS A 455 8.09 -17.33 11.07
CA HIS A 455 8.75 -16.47 12.05
C HIS A 455 8.75 -14.99 11.68
N SER A 456 8.61 -14.67 10.39
CA SER A 456 8.68 -13.28 9.93
C SER A 456 7.71 -13.01 8.79
N ILE A 457 7.17 -11.79 8.76
CA ILE A 457 6.32 -11.30 7.67
C ILE A 457 6.65 -9.86 7.33
N ARG A 458 6.75 -9.55 6.03
CA ARG A 458 6.86 -8.16 5.56
C ARG A 458 6.05 -7.94 4.31
N VAL A 459 5.37 -6.81 4.27
CA VAL A 459 4.59 -6.35 3.13
C VAL A 459 5.43 -5.33 2.37
N GLN A 460 5.40 -5.42 1.05
CA GLN A 460 6.01 -4.43 0.17
C GLN A 460 5.29 -3.08 0.29
N GLU A 461 5.98 -1.95 0.09
CA GLU A 461 5.38 -0.60 0.22
C GLU A 461 4.13 -0.38 -0.65
N GLN A 462 4.03 -1.03 -1.81
CA GLN A 462 2.85 -0.96 -2.69
C GLN A 462 1.73 -1.93 -2.30
N GLY A 463 1.91 -2.74 -1.26
CA GLY A 463 0.88 -3.63 -0.69
C GLY A 463 0.60 -4.92 -1.46
N ARG A 464 0.99 -5.02 -2.74
CA ARG A 464 0.68 -6.18 -3.59
C ARG A 464 1.39 -7.46 -3.17
N LEU A 465 2.66 -7.35 -2.75
CA LEU A 465 3.52 -8.47 -2.42
C LEU A 465 3.72 -8.62 -0.91
N VAL A 466 3.66 -9.86 -0.43
CA VAL A 466 3.90 -10.24 0.97
C VAL A 466 4.93 -11.35 1.02
N SER A 467 6.00 -11.15 1.79
CA SER A 467 7.00 -12.17 2.05
C SER A 467 6.79 -12.78 3.43
N CYS A 468 6.87 -14.11 3.54
CA CYS A 468 6.79 -14.86 4.79
C CYS A 468 8.03 -15.74 4.95
N GLY A 469 8.71 -15.66 6.10
CA GLY A 469 9.88 -16.48 6.42
C GLY A 469 9.52 -17.66 7.32
N SER A 470 9.94 -18.87 6.93
CA SER A 470 9.74 -20.10 7.68
C SER A 470 10.92 -20.46 8.59
N HIS A 471 10.67 -21.41 9.48
CA HIS A 471 11.69 -22.02 10.33
C HIS A 471 12.77 -22.81 9.54
N SER A 472 12.44 -23.48 8.44
CA SER A 472 13.42 -24.12 7.53
C SER A 472 14.32 -23.17 6.74
N GLY A 473 14.13 -21.86 6.84
CA GLY A 473 14.87 -20.89 6.02
C GLY A 473 14.32 -20.75 4.62
N THR A 474 13.05 -21.10 4.43
CA THR A 474 12.32 -20.84 3.21
C THR A 474 11.58 -19.52 3.35
N THR A 475 11.79 -18.60 2.41
CA THR A 475 11.05 -17.35 2.33
C THR A 475 10.11 -17.40 1.14
N THR A 476 8.81 -17.49 1.43
CA THR A 476 7.76 -17.56 0.42
C THR A 476 7.28 -16.16 0.07
N LEU A 477 7.21 -15.85 -1.22
CA LEU A 477 6.67 -14.61 -1.75
C LEU A 477 5.26 -14.85 -2.29
N LEU A 478 4.31 -14.14 -1.72
CA LEU A 478 2.88 -14.20 -2.03
C LEU A 478 2.43 -12.91 -2.73
N GLU A 479 1.58 -13.05 -3.74
CA GLU A 479 0.83 -11.97 -4.37
C GLU A 479 -0.60 -11.95 -3.83
N LEU A 480 -1.05 -10.82 -3.33
CA LEU A 480 -2.42 -10.64 -2.87
C LEU A 480 -3.35 -10.29 -4.04
N SER A 481 -4.62 -10.70 -3.96
CA SER A 481 -5.68 -10.23 -4.86
C SER A 481 -5.89 -8.72 -4.74
N ASP A 482 -6.41 -8.10 -5.80
CA ASP A 482 -6.59 -6.64 -5.85
C ASP A 482 -7.40 -6.12 -4.66
N SER A 483 -8.47 -6.83 -4.30
CA SER A 483 -9.32 -6.52 -3.15
C SER A 483 -8.59 -6.35 -1.81
N LEU A 484 -7.42 -6.96 -1.61
CA LEU A 484 -6.67 -6.91 -0.35
C LEU A 484 -5.63 -5.78 -0.29
N TYR A 485 -5.24 -5.19 -1.43
CA TYR A 485 -4.27 -4.10 -1.47
C TYR A 485 -4.78 -2.82 -2.12
N SER A 486 -5.87 -2.84 -2.90
CA SER A 486 -6.47 -1.65 -3.49
C SER A 486 -7.34 -0.89 -2.47
N LEU A 487 -7.04 0.40 -2.27
CA LEU A 487 -7.75 1.23 -1.31
C LEU A 487 -9.18 1.52 -1.79
N GLN A 488 -10.17 1.13 -1.00
CA GLN A 488 -11.58 1.34 -1.34
C GLN A 488 -12.04 2.79 -1.07
N ARG A 489 -13.05 3.24 -1.81
CA ARG A 489 -13.68 4.56 -1.59
C ARG A 489 -14.24 4.63 -0.17
N ASN A 490 -13.99 5.74 0.53
CA ASN A 490 -14.41 6.00 1.92
C ASN A 490 -13.84 5.08 3.01
N GLU A 491 -12.93 4.14 2.69
CA GLU A 491 -12.37 3.20 3.67
C GLU A 491 -11.72 3.91 4.86
N LYS A 492 -10.91 4.95 4.60
CA LYS A 492 -10.28 5.77 5.65
C LYS A 492 -11.30 6.37 6.62
N ASN A 493 -12.44 6.87 6.11
CA ASN A 493 -13.48 7.46 6.93
C ASN A 493 -14.18 6.40 7.80
N LEU A 494 -14.40 5.21 7.25
CA LEU A 494 -14.99 4.08 7.98
C LEU A 494 -14.06 3.58 9.10
N VAL A 495 -12.76 3.41 8.81
CA VAL A 495 -11.77 3.04 9.85
C VAL A 495 -11.69 4.12 10.93
N THR A 496 -11.67 5.40 10.54
CA THR A 496 -11.66 6.51 11.50
C THR A 496 -12.87 6.44 12.43
N ALA A 497 -14.08 6.32 11.88
CA ALA A 497 -15.30 6.23 12.66
C ALA A 497 -15.31 4.99 13.58
N MET A 498 -14.77 3.86 13.12
CA MET A 498 -14.63 2.64 13.92
C MET A 498 -13.66 2.85 15.09
N PHE A 499 -12.44 3.33 14.84
CA PHE A 499 -11.46 3.57 15.90
C PHE A 499 -11.93 4.61 16.91
N GLU A 500 -12.59 5.68 16.48
CA GLU A 500 -13.17 6.67 17.38
C GLU A 500 -14.30 6.08 18.25
N ARG A 501 -15.16 5.25 17.66
CA ARG A 501 -16.24 4.55 18.37
C ARG A 501 -15.67 3.63 19.45
N GLU A 502 -14.71 2.76 19.10
CA GLU A 502 -14.12 1.81 20.06
C GLU A 502 -13.28 2.53 21.13
N THR A 503 -12.52 3.56 20.74
CA THR A 503 -11.78 4.39 21.71
C THR A 503 -12.74 5.09 22.69
N ARG A 504 -13.87 5.62 22.21
CA ARG A 504 -14.88 6.24 23.09
C ARG A 504 -15.52 5.21 24.02
N ARG A 505 -15.86 4.03 23.51
CA ARG A 505 -16.41 2.92 24.29
C ARG A 505 -15.47 2.53 25.42
N GLU A 506 -14.20 2.26 25.11
CA GLU A 506 -13.20 1.85 26.11
C GLU A 506 -12.94 2.97 27.13
N LYS A 507 -12.92 4.24 26.72
CA LYS A 507 -12.81 5.37 27.64
C LYS A 507 -13.96 5.44 28.65
N ILE A 508 -15.19 5.12 28.23
CA ILE A 508 -16.36 5.06 29.13
C ILE A 508 -16.23 3.88 30.10
N LEU A 509 -15.78 2.71 29.61
CA LEU A 509 -15.58 1.52 30.45
C LEU A 509 -14.48 1.74 31.48
N ASP A 510 -13.37 2.34 31.08
CA ASP A 510 -12.27 2.72 31.97
C ASP A 510 -12.73 3.70 33.06
N ALA A 511 -13.48 4.75 32.69
CA ALA A 511 -14.08 5.67 33.66
C ALA A 511 -15.00 4.94 34.67
N ARG A 512 -15.83 4.02 34.18
CA ARG A 512 -16.71 3.20 35.02
C ARG A 512 -15.91 2.25 35.94
N HIS A 513 -14.85 1.63 35.44
CA HIS A 513 -13.97 0.78 36.24
C HIS A 513 -13.28 1.56 37.36
N ARG A 514 -12.84 2.80 37.09
CA ARG A 514 -12.28 3.68 38.12
C ARG A 514 -13.33 4.06 39.17
N GLU A 515 -14.55 4.38 38.75
CA GLU A 515 -15.66 4.66 39.67
C GLU A 515 -15.98 3.45 40.57
N MET A 516 -16.04 2.24 39.99
CA MET A 516 -16.25 1.00 40.75
C MET A 516 -15.14 0.76 41.78
N LYS A 517 -13.86 0.89 41.37
CA LYS A 517 -12.71 0.78 42.29
C LYS A 517 -12.74 1.83 43.41
N LEU A 518 -13.16 3.06 43.10
CA LEU A 518 -13.31 4.12 44.11
C LEU A 518 -14.44 3.78 45.10
N LYS A 519 -15.57 3.27 44.60
CA LYS A 519 -16.71 2.87 45.41
C LYS A 519 -16.38 1.68 46.32
N GLU A 520 -15.67 0.68 45.80
CA GLU A 520 -15.15 -0.44 46.61
C GLU A 520 -14.21 0.05 47.71
N ARG A 521 -13.27 0.96 47.38
CA ARG A 521 -12.40 1.58 48.39
C ARG A 521 -13.21 2.33 49.45
N SER A 522 -14.20 3.12 49.05
CA SER A 522 -15.06 3.84 50.00
C SER A 522 -15.91 2.90 50.88
N LYS A 523 -16.34 1.76 50.35
CA LYS A 523 -17.04 0.73 51.13
C LYS A 523 -16.09 0.08 52.12
N SER A 524 -14.89 -0.30 51.67
CA SER A 524 -13.86 -0.88 52.55
C SER A 524 -13.40 0.08 53.65
N SER A 525 -13.35 1.39 53.40
CA SER A 525 -13.07 2.37 54.45
C SER A 525 -14.27 2.58 55.38
N ALA A 526 -15.50 2.55 54.87
CA ALA A 526 -16.70 2.64 55.69
C ALA A 526 -16.92 1.38 56.57
N ASP A 527 -16.47 0.20 56.12
CA ASP A 527 -16.46 -1.01 56.93
C ASP A 527 -15.34 -0.97 58.00
N LYS A 528 -14.18 -0.37 57.69
CA LYS A 528 -13.14 -0.12 58.70
C LYS A 528 -13.55 0.90 59.77
N ASP A 529 -14.22 1.99 59.38
CA ASP A 529 -14.73 3.00 60.32
C ASP A 529 -15.88 2.46 61.20
N LYS A 530 -16.60 1.41 60.75
CA LYS A 530 -17.58 0.70 61.56
C LYS A 530 -16.92 -0.24 62.58
N ASP A 531 -15.84 -0.92 62.22
CA ASP A 531 -15.08 -1.77 63.15
C ASP A 531 -14.30 -0.95 64.20
N GLU A 532 -13.85 0.28 63.87
CA GLU A 532 -13.19 1.17 64.86
C GLU A 532 -14.19 1.84 65.83
N GLY A 533 -15.49 1.76 65.58
CA GLY A 533 -16.55 2.26 66.45
C GLY A 533 -16.93 1.34 67.62
N GLU A 534 -16.57 0.05 67.58
CA GLU A 534 -16.97 -0.94 68.60
C GLU A 534 -15.83 -1.51 69.45
N ASN A 535 -14.55 -1.19 69.19
CA ASN A 535 -13.44 -1.73 70.01
C ASN A 535 -12.50 -0.65 70.55
N LYS A 536 -12.90 -0.03 71.67
CA LYS A 536 -11.97 0.45 72.69
C LYS A 536 -11.96 -0.54 73.85
N GLY A 537 -11.09 -1.54 73.77
CA GLY A 537 -10.87 -2.48 74.86
C GLY A 537 -10.07 -3.68 74.42
N GLU A 538 -8.78 -3.65 74.74
CA GLU A 538 -7.89 -4.81 74.93
C GLU A 538 -7.49 -5.60 73.67
N GLY A 539 -6.18 -5.75 73.49
CA GLY A 539 -5.60 -6.51 72.39
C GLY A 539 -5.76 -8.00 72.64
N GLU A 540 -6.38 -8.69 71.70
CA GLU A 540 -6.39 -10.14 71.62
C GLU A 540 -5.86 -10.59 70.26
N GLU A 541 -4.97 -11.59 70.31
CA GLU A 541 -4.34 -12.24 69.17
C GLU A 541 -5.40 -12.86 68.24
N PHE A 542 -5.33 -12.55 66.95
CA PHE A 542 -6.21 -13.17 65.93
C PHE A 542 -5.90 -14.67 65.80
N ASN A 543 -6.79 -15.51 66.31
CA ASN A 543 -6.70 -16.97 66.20
C ASN A 543 -7.18 -17.42 64.80
N GLU A 544 -6.35 -18.12 64.02
CA GLU A 544 -6.64 -18.53 62.63
C GLU A 544 -7.92 -19.37 62.49
N GLU A 545 -8.30 -20.10 63.55
CA GLU A 545 -9.56 -20.87 63.57
C GLU A 545 -10.80 -20.01 63.38
N ASP A 546 -10.82 -18.78 63.89
CA ASP A 546 -12.02 -17.94 63.88
C ASP A 546 -12.33 -17.39 62.47
N LEU A 547 -11.28 -17.13 61.68
CA LEU A 547 -11.38 -16.77 60.25
C LEU A 547 -11.95 -17.91 59.41
N TYR A 548 -11.57 -19.16 59.71
CA TYR A 548 -12.12 -20.34 59.03
C TYR A 548 -13.61 -20.51 59.30
N THR A 549 -14.04 -20.38 60.57
CA THR A 549 -15.47 -20.45 60.90
C THR A 549 -16.28 -19.30 60.29
N LYS A 550 -15.69 -18.12 60.15
CA LYS A 550 -16.34 -16.96 59.53
C LYS A 550 -16.50 -17.16 58.01
N ALA A 551 -15.44 -17.63 57.34
CA ALA A 551 -15.47 -17.97 55.91
C ALA A 551 -16.43 -19.13 55.61
N GLU A 552 -16.49 -20.14 56.48
CA GLU A 552 -17.43 -21.26 56.34
C GLU A 552 -18.89 -20.79 56.46
N LYS A 553 -19.19 -19.94 57.45
CA LYS A 553 -20.52 -19.33 57.60
C LYS A 553 -20.91 -18.46 56.40
N GLU A 554 -19.97 -17.67 55.87
CA GLU A 554 -20.21 -16.83 54.69
C GLU A 554 -20.46 -17.68 53.44
N PHE A 555 -19.69 -18.76 53.26
CA PHE A 555 -19.86 -19.72 52.17
C PHE A 555 -21.25 -20.38 52.19
N TYR A 556 -21.69 -20.90 53.33
CA TYR A 556 -23.01 -21.52 53.44
C TYR A 556 -24.15 -20.50 53.28
N LYS A 557 -23.96 -19.25 53.71
CA LYS A 557 -24.94 -18.18 53.51
C LYS A 557 -25.11 -17.83 52.02
N ILE A 558 -24.02 -17.75 51.27
CA ILE A 558 -24.06 -17.54 49.81
C ILE A 558 -24.78 -18.71 49.11
N ILE A 559 -24.51 -19.94 49.53
CA ILE A 559 -25.20 -21.13 48.99
C ILE A 559 -26.70 -21.11 49.27
N GLU A 560 -27.12 -20.72 50.48
CA GLU A 560 -28.55 -20.60 50.81
C GLU A 560 -29.23 -19.48 50.01
N GLU A 561 -28.56 -18.36 49.79
CA GLU A 561 -29.07 -17.26 48.96
C GLU A 561 -29.24 -17.68 47.49
N GLU A 562 -28.25 -18.39 46.92
CA GLU A 562 -28.34 -18.94 45.56
C GLU A 562 -29.43 -20.02 45.44
N LYS A 563 -29.58 -20.91 46.44
CA LYS A 563 -30.69 -21.89 46.45
C LYS A 563 -32.05 -21.20 46.47
N LYS A 564 -32.25 -20.19 47.31
CA LYS A 564 -33.49 -19.39 47.34
C LYS A 564 -33.72 -18.62 46.05
N LEU A 565 -32.66 -18.20 45.35
CA LEU A 565 -32.76 -17.56 44.05
C LEU A 565 -33.16 -18.57 42.97
N HIS A 566 -32.61 -19.78 43.03
CA HIS A 566 -32.93 -20.86 42.10
C HIS A 566 -34.38 -21.35 42.27
N GLU A 567 -34.84 -21.51 43.51
CA GLU A 567 -36.23 -21.84 43.84
C GLU A 567 -37.19 -20.75 43.34
N ARG A 568 -36.85 -19.47 43.50
CA ARG A 568 -37.63 -18.35 42.93
C ARG A 568 -37.67 -18.37 41.39
N ARG A 569 -36.56 -18.75 40.74
CA ARG A 569 -36.50 -18.92 39.27
C ARG A 569 -37.30 -20.12 38.78
N GLN A 570 -37.41 -21.18 39.58
CA GLN A 570 -38.27 -22.33 39.27
C GLN A 570 -39.75 -22.01 39.49
N ALA A 571 -40.11 -21.36 40.60
CA ALA A 571 -41.48 -20.93 40.85
C ALA A 571 -42.02 -19.96 39.79
N THR A 572 -41.17 -19.06 39.28
CA THR A 572 -41.53 -18.17 38.16
C THR A 572 -41.67 -18.89 36.83
N LYS A 573 -40.93 -19.98 36.59
CA LYS A 573 -41.14 -20.86 35.43
C LYS A 573 -42.45 -21.64 35.55
N ASP A 574 -42.76 -22.17 36.73
CA ASP A 574 -43.97 -22.96 36.97
C ASP A 574 -45.25 -22.10 36.91
N ASP A 575 -45.19 -20.82 37.28
CA ASP A 575 -46.29 -19.86 37.11
C ASP A 575 -46.51 -19.47 35.64
N MET A 576 -45.45 -19.37 34.84
CA MET A 576 -45.59 -19.16 33.39
C MET A 576 -46.21 -20.40 32.70
N ASP A 577 -45.85 -21.60 33.14
CA ASP A 577 -46.35 -22.86 32.56
C ASP A 577 -47.82 -23.15 32.93
N LYS A 578 -48.32 -22.58 34.03
CA LYS A 578 -49.75 -22.63 34.42
C LYS A 578 -50.61 -21.59 33.69
N GLY A 579 -50.01 -20.51 33.18
CA GLY A 579 -50.72 -19.45 32.43
C GLY A 579 -51.11 -19.85 31.01
N ASP A 580 -50.46 -20.87 30.43
CA ASP A 580 -50.61 -21.23 29.00
C ASP A 580 -51.52 -22.45 28.74
N LYS A 581 -52.03 -23.11 29.79
CA LYS A 581 -52.98 -24.26 29.65
C LYS A 581 -54.45 -23.85 29.54
N GLY A 582 -54.70 -22.63 29.08
CA GLY A 582 -56.03 -22.04 28.99
C GLY A 582 -56.52 -21.75 27.58
N LYS A 583 -56.07 -22.48 26.54
CA LYS A 583 -56.70 -22.41 25.20
C LYS A 583 -56.39 -23.65 24.34
N GLN A 584 -57.50 -24.27 23.91
CA GLN A 584 -57.69 -25.11 22.72
C GLN A 584 -57.28 -26.61 22.76
N SER A 585 -58.30 -27.42 23.06
CA SER A 585 -58.95 -28.47 22.25
C SER A 585 -58.15 -29.45 21.36
N PRO A 586 -58.66 -30.70 21.19
CA PRO A 586 -57.84 -31.90 21.12
C PRO A 586 -57.81 -32.57 19.74
N ILE A 587 -56.71 -33.24 19.39
CA ILE A 587 -56.70 -34.34 18.41
C ILE A 587 -55.77 -35.44 18.94
N GLN A 588 -56.33 -36.65 18.99
CA GLN A 588 -55.74 -37.92 19.42
C GLN A 588 -54.91 -38.55 18.30
N GLU A 589 -53.86 -39.29 18.66
CA GLU A 589 -53.53 -40.67 18.23
C GLU A 589 -52.13 -41.00 18.76
N GLU A 590 -52.06 -41.86 19.79
CA GLU A 590 -51.76 -43.30 19.71
C GLU A 590 -50.24 -43.59 19.79
N GLU A 591 -49.87 -44.16 20.95
CA GLU A 591 -48.60 -44.79 21.25
C GLU A 591 -48.50 -46.16 20.56
N GLY A 592 -47.29 -46.59 20.20
CA GLY A 592 -47.09 -47.95 19.69
C GLY A 592 -45.65 -48.35 19.38
N GLU A 593 -44.86 -48.53 20.44
CA GLU A 593 -43.74 -49.49 20.63
C GLU A 593 -42.82 -49.87 19.45
N GLU A 594 -41.54 -49.50 19.56
CA GLU A 594 -40.42 -50.19 18.89
C GLU A 594 -39.90 -51.37 19.73
N LYS A 595 -39.88 -52.57 19.13
CA LYS A 595 -38.96 -53.65 19.51
C LYS A 595 -38.11 -54.10 18.32
N ALA A 596 -36.82 -54.15 18.60
CA ALA A 596 -35.67 -54.65 17.86
C ALA A 596 -35.90 -55.85 16.91
N ASN A 597 -35.25 -55.80 15.74
CA ASN A 597 -34.16 -56.74 15.41
C ASN A 597 -33.42 -56.42 14.09
N GLY A 598 -32.09 -56.44 14.18
CA GLY A 598 -31.14 -57.07 13.23
C GLY A 598 -31.17 -56.72 11.73
N GLN A 599 -30.24 -55.84 11.32
CA GLN A 599 -29.26 -55.94 10.19
C GLN A 599 -29.46 -56.97 9.05
N PRO A 600 -28.78 -56.81 7.89
CA PRO A 600 -28.59 -55.61 7.05
C PRO A 600 -28.71 -55.95 5.53
N THR A 601 -29.13 -55.04 4.64
CA THR A 601 -28.72 -55.15 3.21
C THR A 601 -28.74 -53.81 2.48
N ASN A 602 -27.57 -53.47 1.95
CA ASN A 602 -27.27 -52.71 0.72
C ASN A 602 -28.29 -51.69 0.19
N GLY A 603 -27.97 -50.41 0.38
CA GLY A 603 -28.54 -49.29 -0.39
C GLY A 603 -27.55 -48.79 -1.44
N SER A 604 -27.81 -49.14 -2.69
CA SER A 604 -27.27 -48.49 -3.89
C SER A 604 -28.19 -47.33 -4.31
N GLY A 605 -27.60 -46.15 -4.54
CA GLY A 605 -27.95 -45.25 -5.65
C GLY A 605 -29.17 -44.31 -5.54
N GLY A 606 -28.96 -43.06 -5.96
CA GLY A 606 -29.98 -42.09 -6.37
C GLY A 606 -30.23 -40.98 -5.33
N SER A 607 -29.64 -39.78 -5.38
CA SER A 607 -29.71 -38.72 -6.42
C SER A 607 -31.13 -38.23 -6.74
N GLN A 608 -31.56 -37.14 -6.08
CA GLN A 608 -32.57 -36.17 -6.54
C GLN A 608 -32.22 -34.83 -5.86
N LYS A 609 -31.58 -33.88 -6.56
CA LYS A 609 -32.20 -32.75 -7.29
C LYS A 609 -33.27 -32.01 -6.47
N TYR A 610 -32.88 -30.86 -5.94
CA TYR A 610 -33.76 -29.80 -5.47
C TYR A 610 -33.99 -28.79 -6.62
N GLU A 611 -35.23 -28.73 -7.10
CA GLU A 611 -35.88 -27.50 -7.58
C GLU A 611 -36.35 -26.74 -6.31
N GLY A 612 -36.24 -25.43 -6.15
CA GLY A 612 -36.39 -24.37 -7.14
C GLY A 612 -37.73 -23.67 -6.89
N TYR A 613 -37.66 -22.37 -6.56
CA TYR A 613 -38.70 -21.33 -6.51
C TYR A 613 -39.30 -20.94 -5.14
N PRO A 614 -39.77 -19.68 -5.01
CA PRO A 614 -39.48 -18.46 -5.79
C PRO A 614 -38.64 -17.42 -5.02
#